data_AF-A0A821UZW4-F1
#
_entry.id   AF-A0A821UZW4-F1
#
_cell.length_a   1.000
_cell.length_b   1.000
_cell.length_c   1.000
_cell.angle_alpha   90.00
_cell.angle_beta   90.00
_cell.angle_gamma   90.00
#
_symmetry.space_group_name_H-M   'P 1'
#
loop_
_entity.id
_entity.type
_entity.pdbx_description
1 polymer ?
#
loop_
_entity_poly.entity_id
_entity_poly.type
_entity_poly.pdbx_seq_one_letter_code
_entity_poly.pdbx_strand_id
1 'polypeptide(L)'
;YDCLPLIEEQLSIKTDDNNLLVHGMNYSLKAGGKRLRPLLLLIVAQIYNIEIKRILPLARAIEYLHTSSLIFDDLPAQDNA
;
A
#
# COMPACT_ATOMS: atom_id res chain seq x y z
N TYR A 1 6.70 13.90 8.66
CA TYR A 1 5.46 13.33 8.08
C TYR A 1 5.27 13.67 6.60
N ASP A 2 6.24 14.35 5.96
CA ASP A 2 6.09 14.91 4.61
C ASP A 2 6.10 13.89 3.47
N CYS A 3 6.43 12.62 3.74
CA CYS A 3 6.50 11.57 2.72
C CYS A 3 5.20 10.75 2.59
N LEU A 4 4.21 10.96 3.47
CA LEU A 4 2.94 10.23 3.43
C LEU A 4 2.12 10.53 2.14
N PRO A 5 2.02 11.79 1.68
CA PRO A 5 1.34 12.11 0.42
C PRO A 5 1.99 11.41 -0.78
N LEU A 6 3.31 11.24 -0.76
CA LEU A 6 4.07 10.56 -1.81
C LEU A 6 3.76 9.06 -1.86
N ILE A 7 3.55 8.41 -0.71
CA ILE A 7 3.14 7.00 -0.65
C ILE A 7 1.72 6.84 -1.23
N GLU A 8 0.79 7.68 -0.80
CA GLU A 8 -0.62 7.62 -1.24
C GLU A 8 -0.77 7.86 -2.75
N GLU A 9 -0.07 8.86 -3.31
CA GLU A 9 -0.09 9.14 -4.75
C GLU A 9 0.42 7.94 -5.57
N GLN A 10 1.43 7.25 -5.05
CA GLN A 10 2.07 6.13 -5.73
C GLN A 10 1.33 4.81 -5.54
N LEU A 11 0.37 4.70 -4.61
CA LEU A 11 -0.28 3.43 -4.29
C LEU A 11 -1.27 2.96 -5.37
N SER A 12 -1.93 3.91 -6.05
CA SER A 12 -3.00 3.61 -6.99
C SER A 12 -2.51 2.77 -8.18
N ILE A 13 -3.21 1.67 -8.45
CA ILE A 13 -2.94 0.82 -9.62
C ILE A 13 -3.57 1.49 -10.83
N LYS A 14 -2.74 1.92 -11.78
CA LYS A 14 -3.17 2.57 -13.04
C LYS A 14 -3.31 1.52 -14.14
N THR A 15 -4.52 1.06 -14.40
CA THR A 15 -4.89 0.17 -15.52
C THR A 15 -6.26 0.59 -16.06
N ASP A 16 -6.79 -0.11 -17.07
CA ASP A 16 -8.12 0.15 -17.62
C ASP A 16 -9.20 0.16 -16.52
N ASP A 17 -9.92 1.28 -16.40
CA ASP A 17 -10.91 1.55 -15.35
C ASP A 17 -12.12 0.61 -15.43
N ASN A 18 -12.32 -0.07 -16.56
CA ASN A 18 -13.42 -1.04 -16.74
C ASN A 18 -13.14 -2.43 -16.13
N ASN A 19 -11.96 -2.64 -15.54
CA ASN A 19 -11.62 -3.93 -14.93
C ASN A 19 -12.11 -4.02 -13.48
N LEU A 20 -13.13 -4.86 -13.24
CA LEU A 20 -13.73 -5.09 -11.93
C LEU A 20 -12.71 -5.51 -10.85
N LEU A 21 -11.72 -6.33 -11.21
CA LEU A 21 -10.68 -6.78 -10.28
C LEU A 21 -9.85 -5.59 -9.80
N VAL A 22 -9.41 -4.75 -10.72
CA VAL A 22 -8.61 -3.56 -10.43
C VAL A 22 -9.40 -2.58 -9.58
N HIS A 23 -10.70 -2.40 -9.88
CA HIS A 23 -11.57 -1.55 -9.09
C HIS A 23 -11.66 -2.05 -7.64
N GLY A 24 -11.84 -3.37 -7.42
CA GLY A 24 -11.85 -3.98 -6.09
C GLY A 24 -10.52 -3.81 -5.35
N MET A 25 -9.39 -4.05 -6.03
CA MET A 25 -8.06 -3.86 -5.45
C MET A 25 -7.81 -2.39 -5.03
N ASN A 26 -8.14 -1.44 -5.91
CA ASN A 26 -8.00 -0.02 -5.62
C ASN A 26 -8.97 0.44 -4.52
N TYR A 27 -10.15 -0.17 -4.40
CA TYR A 27 -11.08 0.10 -3.29
C TYR A 27 -10.43 -0.24 -1.95
N SER A 28 -9.92 -1.47 -1.79
CA SER A 28 -9.25 -1.89 -0.54
C SER A 28 -7.98 -1.08 -0.25
N LEU A 29 -7.20 -0.73 -1.29
CA LEU A 29 -6.02 0.12 -1.12
C LEU A 29 -6.37 1.54 -0.66
N LYS A 30 -7.51 2.08 -1.11
CA LYS A 30 -7.99 3.44 -0.78
C LYS A 30 -8.87 3.50 0.48
N ALA A 31 -9.18 2.36 1.10
CA ALA A 31 -9.95 2.30 2.36
C ALA A 31 -9.27 3.01 3.55
N GLY A 32 -8.08 3.59 3.33
CA GLY A 32 -7.33 4.38 4.30
C GLY A 32 -6.38 3.51 5.12
N GLY A 33 -5.65 4.15 6.03
CA GLY A 33 -4.70 3.47 6.89
C GLY A 33 -3.61 4.42 7.39
N LYS A 34 -2.95 4.06 8.48
CA LYS A 34 -1.82 4.85 9.03
C LYS A 34 -0.55 4.71 8.19
N ARG A 35 -0.51 3.77 7.24
CA ARG A 35 0.63 3.44 6.35
C ARG A 35 1.95 3.28 7.11
N LEU A 36 1.88 2.68 8.30
CA LEU A 36 3.04 2.55 9.19
C LEU A 36 4.16 1.70 8.58
N ARG A 37 3.79 0.66 7.82
CA ARG A 37 4.75 -0.27 7.20
C ARG A 37 5.60 0.41 6.12
N PRO A 38 5.03 1.06 5.08
CA PRO A 38 5.83 1.79 4.11
C PRO A 38 6.54 3.00 4.73
N LEU A 39 5.94 3.67 5.73
CA LEU A 39 6.60 4.77 6.43
C LEU A 39 7.86 4.30 7.17
N LEU A 40 7.79 3.18 7.89
CA LEU A 40 8.95 2.61 8.58
C LEU A 40 10.07 2.27 7.59
N LEU A 41 9.74 1.70 6.44
CA LEU A 41 10.73 1.43 5.38
C LEU A 41 11.40 2.72 4.89
N LEU A 42 10.64 3.80 4.66
CA LEU A 42 11.21 5.08 4.26
C LEU A 42 12.15 5.67 5.31
N ILE A 43 11.79 5.57 6.59
CA ILE A 43 12.65 6.01 7.70
C ILE A 43 13.96 5.21 7.70
N VAL A 44 13.89 3.88 7.54
CA VAL A 44 15.08 3.03 7.44
C VAL A 44 15.93 3.42 6.23
N ALA A 45 15.32 3.66 5.06
CA ALA A 45 16.05 4.11 3.87
C ALA A 45 16.78 5.44 4.11
N GLN A 46 16.15 6.39 4.82
CA GLN A 46 16.78 7.66 5.19
C GLN A 46 17.99 7.45 6.11
N ILE A 47 17.89 6.57 7.11
CA ILE A 47 19.00 6.24 8.02
C ILE A 47 20.23 5.74 7.25
N TYR A 48 20.01 4.97 6.18
CA TYR A 48 21.09 4.44 5.33
C TYR A 48 21.44 5.34 4.13
N ASN A 49 20.94 6.58 4.07
CA ASN A 49 21.14 7.51 2.95
C ASN A 49 20.74 6.94 1.57
N ILE A 50 19.73 6.08 1.54
CA ILE A 50 19.18 5.54 0.30
C ILE A 50 18.16 6.54 -0.26
N GLU A 51 18.26 6.80 -1.57
CA GLU A 51 17.31 7.66 -2.26
C GLU A 51 15.87 7.11 -2.16
N ILE A 52 14.95 7.93 -1.65
CA ILE A 52 13.53 7.57 -1.44
C ILE A 52 12.92 7.02 -2.73
N LYS A 53 13.19 7.63 -3.88
CA LYS A 53 12.65 7.19 -5.18
C LYS A 53 12.98 5.74 -5.52
N ARG A 54 14.16 5.25 -5.11
CA ARG A 54 14.58 3.87 -5.33
C ARG A 54 13.83 2.87 -4.43
N ILE A 55 13.33 3.33 -3.29
CA ILE A 55 12.63 2.53 -2.30
C ILE A 55 11.10 2.57 -2.47
N LEU A 56 10.57 3.57 -3.17
CA LEU A 56 9.12 3.68 -3.42
C LEU A 56 8.48 2.39 -3.98
N PRO A 57 9.06 1.66 -4.94
CA PRO A 57 8.48 0.41 -5.42
C PRO A 57 8.36 -0.65 -4.32
N LEU A 58 9.37 -0.74 -3.43
CA LEU A 58 9.36 -1.66 -2.30
C LEU A 58 8.33 -1.24 -1.24
N ALA A 59 8.23 0.07 -0.95
CA ALA A 59 7.21 0.60 -0.05
C ALA A 59 5.80 0.25 -0.54
N ARG A 60 5.53 0.39 -1.84
CA ARG A 60 4.28 -0.03 -2.47
C ARG A 60 4.04 -1.53 -2.32
N ALA A 61 5.04 -2.36 -2.62
CA ALA A 61 4.90 -3.81 -2.53
C ALA A 61 4.55 -4.28 -1.12
N ILE A 62 5.16 -3.67 -0.09
CA ILE A 62 4.85 -3.97 1.32
C ILE A 62 3.39 -3.61 1.65
N GLU A 63 2.91 -2.46 1.19
CA GLU A 63 1.53 -2.05 1.43
C GLU A 63 0.54 -2.92 0.65
N TYR A 64 0.86 -3.34 -0.58
CA TYR A 64 0.07 -4.31 -1.34
C TYR A 64 -0.06 -5.64 -0.61
N LEU A 65 1.04 -6.16 -0.08
CA LEU A 65 1.03 -7.38 0.70
C LEU A 65 0.17 -7.22 1.97
N HIS A 66 0.32 -6.09 2.67
CA HIS A 66 -0.48 -5.79 3.84
C HIS A 66 -1.98 -5.75 3.53
N THR A 67 -2.40 -5.02 2.50
CA THR A 67 -3.80 -4.94 2.08
C THR A 67 -4.31 -6.30 1.64
N SER A 68 -3.50 -7.10 0.93
CA SER A 68 -3.92 -8.46 0.53
C SER A 68 -4.18 -9.37 1.72
N SER A 69 -3.39 -9.28 2.80
CA SER A 69 -3.62 -10.03 4.04
C SER A 69 -4.99 -9.68 4.63
N LEU A 70 -5.29 -8.38 4.76
CA LEU A 70 -6.56 -7.92 5.32
C LEU A 70 -7.76 -8.43 4.51
N ILE A 71 -7.68 -8.38 3.18
CA ILE A 71 -8.75 -8.90 2.31
C ILE A 71 -9.04 -10.38 2.60
N PHE A 72 -8.00 -11.19 2.82
CA PHE A 72 -8.18 -12.60 3.14
C PHE A 72 -8.70 -12.80 4.57
N ASP A 73 -8.14 -12.05 5.53
CA ASP A 73 -8.55 -12.11 6.94
C ASP A 73 -10.03 -11.72 7.13
N ASP A 74 -10.52 -10.72 6.39
CA ASP A 74 -11.91 -10.25 6.46
C ASP A 74 -12.93 -11.24 5.87
N LEU A 75 -12.51 -12.30 5.17
CA LEU A 75 -13.42 -13.28 4.58
C LEU A 75 -14.31 -13.97 5.65
N PRO A 76 -15.55 -14.37 5.31
CA PRO A 76 -16.45 -15.08 6.23
C PRO A 76 -15.89 -16.36 6.86
N ALA A 77 -14.92 -16.99 6.18
CA ALA A 77 -14.26 -18.19 6.64
C ALA A 77 -13.12 -17.94 7.65
N GLN A 78 -12.65 -16.70 7.74
CA GLN A 78 -11.61 -16.26 8.69
C GLN A 78 -12.27 -15.41 9.79
N ASP A 79 -12.35 -14.09 9.62
CA ASP A 79 -12.85 -13.20 10.67
C ASP A 79 -14.31 -12.72 10.43
N ASN A 80 -14.84 -12.87 9.22
CA ASN A 80 -16.20 -12.44 8.84
C ASN A 80 -16.48 -10.97 9.20
N ALA A 81 -15.62 -10.08 8.71
CA ALA A 81 -15.58 -8.65 9.02
C ALA A 81 -16.01 -7.75 7.86
#